data_AF-W2T5T9-F1
#
_entry.id   AF-W2T5T9-F1
#
_cell.length_a   1.000
_cell.length_b   1.000
_cell.length_c   1.000
_cell.angle_alpha   90.00
_cell.angle_beta   90.00
_cell.angle_gamma   90.00
#
_symmetry.space_group_name_H-M   'P 1'
#
loop_
_entity.id
_entity.type
_entity.pdbx_description
1 polymer ?
#
loop_
_entity_poly.entity_id
_entity_poly.type
_entity_poly.pdbx_seq_one_letter_code
_entity_poly.pdbx_strand_id
1 'polypeptide(L)'
;MWLYIGLLSALQWAACMMDAEKTEWNRFGYLVKVLSEDPSEPRVIGCTGTLITPSLVLTASKCIASDKANSIVIYAKGPYHRKRAVGSIIKDGVLAVLEIHPIKDEMCPRPPAPRRLSRLPIKLSLTNAPWERINLSDLSEADCRITGFETVNGKTQLTLVSVANFSSIHATMRTPVHVLKDGDTLVVDVSSGSPVCWDDLGLPLECLLDKRGWTQVGLLHSVTRVIDDPNNFTLSECDNAAVYILYILFSD
;
A
#
# COMPACT_ATOMS: atom_id res chain seq x y z
N MET A 1 -19.00 0.89 -37.10
CA MET A 1 -19.64 1.84 -36.16
C MET A 1 -20.21 1.20 -34.89
N TRP A 2 -20.03 -0.12 -34.66
CA TRP A 2 -20.49 -0.82 -33.44
C TRP A 2 -19.36 -1.43 -32.60
N LEU A 3 -18.09 -1.19 -32.97
CA LEU A 3 -16.89 -1.66 -32.25
C LEU A 3 -16.30 -0.62 -31.28
N TYR A 4 -16.68 0.66 -31.42
CA TYR A 4 -16.16 1.75 -30.58
C TYR A 4 -16.96 2.00 -29.29
N ILE A 5 -18.17 1.45 -29.19
CA ILE A 5 -19.02 1.60 -27.99
C ILE A 5 -18.57 0.65 -26.87
N GLY A 6 -18.06 -0.55 -27.21
CA GLY A 6 -17.58 -1.53 -26.21
C GLY A 6 -16.33 -1.08 -25.45
N LEU A 7 -15.48 -0.24 -26.04
CA LEU A 7 -14.26 0.27 -25.38
C LEU A 7 -14.55 1.44 -24.41
N LEU A 8 -15.58 2.24 -24.69
CA LEU A 8 -16.06 3.29 -23.79
C LEU A 8 -16.79 2.72 -22.57
N SER A 9 -17.42 1.54 -22.71
CA SER A 9 -18.03 0.82 -21.60
C SER A 9 -17.01 0.27 -20.60
N ALA A 10 -15.77 -0.02 -21.02
CA ALA A 10 -14.69 -0.45 -20.11
C ALA A 10 -14.10 0.72 -19.30
N LEU A 11 -14.18 1.95 -19.81
CA LEU A 11 -13.66 3.16 -19.15
C LEU A 11 -14.57 3.71 -18.05
N GLN A 12 -15.85 3.29 -17.98
CA GLN A 12 -16.75 3.63 -16.87
C GLN A 12 -16.46 2.84 -15.59
N TRP A 13 -15.63 1.78 -15.67
CA TRP A 13 -15.32 0.90 -14.56
C TRP A 13 -14.11 1.36 -13.76
N ALA A 14 -13.50 2.49 -14.14
CA ALA A 14 -12.52 3.20 -13.31
C ALA A 14 -13.19 4.11 -12.24
N ALA A 15 -14.52 4.20 -12.20
CA ALA A 15 -15.27 4.98 -11.22
C ALA A 15 -15.59 4.17 -9.94
N CYS A 16 -14.74 3.19 -9.63
CA CYS A 16 -14.77 2.40 -8.42
C CYS A 16 -14.48 3.30 -7.21
N MET A 17 -15.49 4.04 -6.71
CA MET A 17 -15.68 4.10 -5.28
C MET A 17 -17.08 4.52 -4.88
N MET A 18 -18.15 3.89 -5.46
CA MET A 18 -19.51 4.42 -5.46
C MET A 18 -20.89 3.61 -5.15
N ASP A 19 -21.29 3.06 -3.94
CA ASP A 19 -22.57 2.83 -3.13
C ASP A 19 -22.64 1.94 -1.80
N ALA A 20 -21.59 1.77 -0.97
CA ALA A 20 -21.70 0.96 0.29
C ALA A 20 -22.48 1.62 1.46
N GLU A 21 -23.34 0.87 2.16
CA GLU A 21 -24.03 1.30 3.39
C GLU A 21 -23.00 1.74 4.47
N LYS A 22 -23.34 2.67 5.38
CA LYS A 22 -22.39 3.16 6.41
C LYS A 22 -21.77 2.04 7.26
N THR A 23 -22.48 0.92 7.39
CA THR A 23 -22.11 -0.35 8.03
C THR A 23 -21.21 -1.24 7.17
N GLU A 24 -21.27 -1.08 5.84
CA GLU A 24 -20.50 -1.84 4.84
C GLU A 24 -19.29 -1.05 4.29
N TRP A 25 -19.21 0.25 4.58
CA TRP A 25 -18.13 1.10 4.13
C TRP A 25 -16.86 0.89 4.96
N ASN A 26 -15.94 0.11 4.41
CA ASN A 26 -14.57 0.11 4.91
C ASN A 26 -13.80 1.31 4.33
N ARG A 27 -13.58 2.33 5.18
CA ARG A 27 -12.80 3.54 4.85
C ARG A 27 -11.41 3.25 4.29
N PHE A 28 -10.87 2.08 4.62
CA PHE A 28 -9.56 1.61 4.24
C PHE A 28 -9.65 0.34 3.38
N GLY A 29 -10.77 0.14 2.67
CA GLY A 29 -11.00 -1.05 1.84
C GLY A 29 -10.03 -1.22 0.68
N TYR A 30 -9.26 -0.18 0.34
CA TYR A 30 -8.15 -0.25 -0.61
C TYR A 30 -6.90 -0.91 0.00
N LEU A 31 -6.74 -0.89 1.32
CA LEU A 31 -5.63 -1.57 1.99
C LEU A 31 -5.86 -3.08 1.96
N VAL A 32 -4.80 -3.80 1.64
CA VAL A 32 -4.79 -5.25 1.65
C VAL A 32 -3.57 -5.79 2.34
N LYS A 33 -3.68 -7.01 2.84
CA LYS A 33 -2.54 -7.78 3.34
C LYS A 33 -2.08 -8.72 2.26
N VAL A 34 -0.78 -8.72 1.99
CA VAL A 34 -0.14 -9.66 1.08
C VAL A 34 0.59 -10.68 1.94
N LEU A 35 0.25 -11.95 1.76
CA LEU A 35 0.98 -13.08 2.31
C LEU A 35 1.68 -13.79 1.16
N SER A 36 2.99 -13.96 1.24
CA SER A 36 3.78 -14.64 0.21
C SER A 36 4.60 -15.76 0.82
N GLU A 37 4.47 -16.96 0.28
CA GLU A 37 5.19 -18.16 0.72
C GLU A 37 6.08 -18.67 -0.41
N ASP A 38 7.36 -18.90 -0.12
CA ASP A 38 8.22 -19.64 -1.03
C ASP A 38 8.06 -21.14 -0.76
N PRO A 39 7.73 -21.99 -1.76
CA PRO A 39 7.61 -23.43 -1.54
C PRO A 39 8.91 -24.11 -1.10
N SER A 40 10.06 -23.46 -1.28
CA SER A 40 11.39 -23.96 -0.88
C SER A 40 11.83 -23.51 0.52
N GLU A 41 11.15 -22.54 1.13
CA GLU A 41 11.47 -22.04 2.47
C GLU A 41 10.23 -22.10 3.39
N PRO A 42 10.37 -22.48 4.67
CA PRO A 42 9.23 -22.56 5.60
C PRO A 42 8.72 -21.19 6.06
N ARG A 43 9.03 -20.11 5.32
CA ARG A 43 8.81 -18.73 5.71
C ARG A 43 7.73 -18.09 4.85
N VAL A 44 6.73 -17.50 5.51
CA VAL A 44 5.67 -16.72 4.86
C VAL A 44 5.91 -15.26 5.15
N ILE A 45 6.12 -14.43 4.13
CA ILE A 45 6.30 -12.97 4.26
C ILE A 45 4.91 -12.31 4.34
N GLY A 46 4.71 -11.47 5.36
CA GLY A 46 3.53 -10.62 5.50
C GLY A 46 3.86 -9.17 5.14
N CYS A 47 3.01 -8.54 4.34
CA CYS A 47 3.16 -7.18 3.88
C CYS A 47 1.82 -6.45 3.76
N THR A 48 1.89 -5.13 3.60
CA THR A 48 0.78 -4.30 3.17
C THR A 48 0.81 -4.08 1.65
N GLY A 49 -0.37 -3.93 1.06
CA GLY A 49 -0.53 -3.53 -0.33
C GLY A 49 -1.74 -2.63 -0.50
N THR A 50 -1.89 -2.09 -1.70
CA THR A 50 -3.02 -1.23 -2.07
C THR A 50 -3.71 -1.79 -3.32
N LEU A 51 -5.03 -1.94 -3.27
CA LEU A 51 -5.86 -2.20 -4.45
C LEU A 51 -5.85 -0.96 -5.35
N ILE A 52 -5.29 -1.11 -6.53
CA ILE A 52 -5.23 -0.06 -7.56
C ILE A 52 -6.33 -0.22 -8.60
N THR A 53 -6.84 -1.44 -8.76
CA THR A 53 -8.06 -1.77 -9.50
C THR A 53 -8.79 -2.92 -8.78
N PRO A 54 -10.00 -3.30 -9.20
CA PRO A 54 -10.67 -4.48 -8.64
C PRO A 54 -9.91 -5.81 -8.79
N SER A 55 -8.88 -5.87 -9.64
CA SER A 55 -8.10 -7.08 -9.91
C SER A 55 -6.60 -6.91 -9.73
N LEU A 56 -6.12 -5.72 -9.39
CA LEU A 56 -4.69 -5.42 -9.28
C LEU A 56 -4.36 -4.85 -7.91
N VAL A 57 -3.34 -5.42 -7.28
CA VAL A 57 -2.77 -4.96 -6.02
C VAL A 57 -1.35 -4.47 -6.28
N LEU A 58 -1.03 -3.30 -5.76
CA LEU A 58 0.31 -2.73 -5.75
C LEU A 58 0.95 -2.93 -4.38
N THR A 59 2.19 -3.42 -4.35
CA THR A 59 2.98 -3.60 -3.13
C THR A 59 4.49 -3.46 -3.44
N ALA A 60 5.34 -3.58 -2.42
CA ALA A 60 6.79 -3.61 -2.60
C ALA A 60 7.24 -4.97 -3.16
N SER A 61 8.24 -5.00 -4.06
CA SER A 61 8.74 -6.27 -4.63
C SER A 61 9.35 -7.20 -3.58
N LYS A 62 9.91 -6.63 -2.50
CA LYS A 62 10.43 -7.34 -1.32
C LYS A 62 9.36 -8.15 -0.57
N CYS A 63 8.07 -7.90 -0.83
CA CYS A 63 6.97 -8.66 -0.25
C CYS A 63 6.77 -10.02 -0.91
N ILE A 64 7.40 -10.25 -2.04
CA ILE A 64 7.27 -11.49 -2.82
C ILE A 64 8.53 -12.32 -2.63
N ALA A 65 8.39 -13.43 -1.91
CA ALA A 65 9.51 -14.27 -1.48
C ALA A 65 10.37 -14.77 -2.66
N SER A 66 9.73 -15.19 -3.75
CA SER A 66 10.40 -15.56 -5.01
C SER A 66 9.43 -15.50 -6.19
N ASP A 67 9.94 -15.67 -7.40
CA ASP A 67 9.10 -15.66 -8.61
C ASP A 67 8.18 -16.87 -8.73
N LYS A 68 8.40 -17.90 -7.89
CA LYS A 68 7.55 -19.08 -7.75
C LYS A 68 6.73 -19.07 -6.46
N ALA A 69 6.72 -17.94 -5.75
CA ALA A 69 6.00 -17.84 -4.49
C ALA A 69 4.49 -17.98 -4.71
N ASN A 70 3.85 -18.69 -3.78
CA ASN A 70 2.41 -18.68 -3.67
C ASN A 70 2.02 -17.45 -2.85
N SER A 71 1.18 -16.59 -3.42
CA SER A 71 0.74 -15.38 -2.73
C SER A 71 -0.78 -15.35 -2.55
N ILE A 72 -1.21 -14.83 -1.41
CA ILE A 72 -2.61 -14.59 -1.08
C ILE A 72 -2.78 -13.13 -0.67
N VAL A 73 -3.83 -12.52 -1.18
CA VAL A 73 -4.28 -11.17 -0.81
C VAL A 73 -5.46 -11.30 0.14
N ILE A 74 -5.39 -10.64 1.30
CA ILE A 74 -6.50 -10.47 2.22
C ILE A 74 -7.01 -9.04 2.11
N TYR A 75 -8.28 -8.89 1.77
CA TYR A 75 -8.92 -7.59 1.59
C TYR A 75 -10.18 -7.50 2.43
N ALA A 76 -10.58 -6.28 2.77
CA ALA A 76 -11.79 -6.05 3.53
C ALA A 76 -13.05 -6.11 2.67
N LYS A 77 -14.13 -6.64 3.25
CA LYS A 77 -15.49 -6.63 2.71
C LYS A 77 -16.47 -6.31 3.83
N GLY A 78 -16.89 -5.04 3.91
CA GLY A 78 -17.71 -4.56 5.02
C GLY A 78 -17.02 -4.83 6.36
N PRO A 79 -17.69 -5.49 7.33
CA PRO A 79 -17.09 -5.85 8.61
C PRO A 79 -16.21 -7.11 8.54
N TYR A 80 -16.16 -7.81 7.40
CA TYR A 80 -15.44 -9.08 7.24
C TYR A 80 -14.21 -8.94 6.34
N HIS A 81 -13.41 -10.00 6.27
CA HIS A 81 -12.23 -10.09 5.41
C HIS A 81 -12.31 -11.30 4.51
N ARG A 82 -11.78 -11.17 3.29
CA ARG A 82 -11.78 -12.23 2.28
C ARG A 82 -10.36 -12.46 1.77
N LYS A 83 -10.09 -13.71 1.39
CA LYS A 83 -8.81 -14.15 0.84
C LYS A 83 -8.94 -14.40 -0.67
N ARG A 84 -7.92 -14.03 -1.43
CA ARG A 84 -7.79 -14.31 -2.87
C ARG A 84 -6.40 -14.83 -3.16
N ALA A 85 -6.32 -15.91 -3.92
CA ALA A 85 -5.05 -16.33 -4.50
C ALA A 85 -4.61 -15.30 -5.55
N VAL A 86 -3.32 -15.05 -5.60
CA VAL A 86 -2.68 -14.27 -6.66
C VAL A 86 -2.50 -15.16 -7.87
N GLY A 87 -3.01 -14.72 -9.02
CA GLY A 87 -2.92 -15.44 -10.29
C GLY A 87 -1.62 -15.16 -11.03
N SER A 88 -1.14 -13.91 -10.99
CA SER A 88 0.13 -13.52 -11.61
C SER A 88 0.82 -12.44 -10.79
N ILE A 89 2.15 -12.39 -10.87
CA ILE A 89 3.01 -11.42 -10.18
C ILE A 89 3.92 -10.79 -11.22
N ILE A 90 3.88 -9.45 -11.30
CA ILE A 90 4.76 -8.67 -12.15
C ILE A 90 5.63 -7.82 -11.23
N LYS A 91 6.95 -8.02 -11.28
CA LYS A 91 7.92 -7.21 -10.56
C LYS A 91 8.54 -6.20 -11.52
N ASP A 92 8.58 -4.94 -11.12
CA ASP A 92 9.30 -3.88 -11.83
C ASP A 92 10.18 -3.14 -10.82
N GLY A 93 11.47 -3.53 -10.81
CA GLY A 93 12.46 -3.11 -9.83
C GLY A 93 12.00 -3.34 -8.39
N VAL A 94 11.63 -2.25 -7.73
CA VAL A 94 11.25 -2.17 -6.31
C VAL A 94 9.74 -2.35 -6.06
N LEU A 95 8.95 -2.39 -7.12
CA LEU A 95 7.49 -2.52 -7.07
C LEU A 95 7.07 -3.91 -7.52
N ALA A 96 5.95 -4.38 -6.99
CA ALA A 96 5.25 -5.55 -7.48
C ALA A 96 3.76 -5.26 -7.67
N VAL A 97 3.24 -5.70 -8.82
CA VAL A 97 1.81 -5.71 -9.13
C VAL A 97 1.34 -7.16 -9.10
N LEU A 98 0.33 -7.43 -8.29
CA LEU A 98 -0.28 -8.74 -8.12
C LEU A 98 -1.64 -8.74 -8.79
N GLU A 99 -1.86 -9.70 -9.68
CA GLU A 99 -3.17 -9.93 -10.28
C GLU A 99 -3.97 -10.90 -9.42
N ILE A 100 -5.18 -10.49 -9.04
CA ILE A 100 -6.14 -11.32 -8.33
C ILE A 100 -7.40 -11.46 -9.17
N HIS A 101 -8.18 -12.51 -8.90
CA HIS A 101 -9.50 -12.61 -9.52
C HIS A 101 -10.34 -11.36 -9.18
N PRO A 102 -10.96 -10.69 -10.18
CA PRO A 102 -11.63 -9.42 -9.97
C PRO A 102 -12.64 -9.46 -8.82
N ILE A 103 -12.52 -8.50 -7.91
CA ILE A 103 -13.48 -8.28 -6.84
C ILE A 103 -14.72 -7.64 -7.48
N LYS A 104 -15.78 -8.44 -7.62
CA LYS A 104 -17.07 -8.01 -8.19
C LYS A 104 -17.94 -7.21 -7.20
N ASP A 105 -17.51 -7.13 -5.95
CA ASP A 105 -18.21 -6.38 -4.91
C ASP A 105 -18.02 -4.87 -5.16
N GLU A 106 -19.04 -4.05 -4.85
CA GLU A 106 -18.90 -2.60 -4.88
C GLU A 106 -17.91 -2.16 -3.79
N MET A 107 -16.63 -2.00 -4.13
CA MET A 107 -15.56 -1.60 -3.18
C MET A 107 -15.64 -0.12 -2.75
N CYS A 108 -16.81 0.48 -2.86
CA CYS A 108 -16.97 1.73 -3.56
C CYS A 108 -18.32 2.40 -3.12
N PRO A 109 -18.47 3.65 -2.49
CA PRO A 109 -19.69 4.54 -2.09
C PRO A 109 -20.23 5.85 -2.89
N ARG A 110 -21.45 5.97 -3.55
CA ARG A 110 -21.86 6.76 -4.81
C ARG A 110 -21.37 8.22 -5.01
N PRO A 111 -21.29 8.81 -6.25
CA PRO A 111 -20.83 10.19 -6.37
C PRO A 111 -21.87 11.14 -5.81
N PRO A 112 -21.44 12.17 -5.05
CA PRO A 112 -20.06 12.58 -4.83
C PRO A 112 -19.35 11.80 -3.71
N ALA A 113 -18.21 11.17 -4.04
CA ALA A 113 -17.38 10.49 -3.06
C ALA A 113 -16.76 11.50 -2.06
N PRO A 114 -16.72 11.20 -0.76
CA PRO A 114 -16.09 12.07 0.23
C PRO A 114 -14.57 12.11 0.04
N ARG A 115 -13.95 13.30 0.20
CA ARG A 115 -12.53 13.64 -0.06
C ARG A 115 -11.46 12.87 0.76
N ARG A 116 -11.82 11.75 1.39
CA ARG A 116 -11.03 11.07 2.42
C ARG A 116 -10.28 9.83 1.92
N LEU A 117 -10.63 9.33 0.73
CA LEU A 117 -10.00 8.17 0.08
C LEU A 117 -8.69 8.59 -0.59
N SER A 118 -7.70 7.72 -0.50
CA SER A 118 -6.42 7.89 -1.19
C SER A 118 -6.58 7.50 -2.65
N ARG A 119 -6.02 8.31 -3.55
CA ARG A 119 -6.01 8.05 -5.00
C ARG A 119 -4.59 7.89 -5.49
N LEU A 120 -4.40 7.18 -6.60
CA LEU A 120 -3.12 7.22 -7.31
C LEU A 120 -2.93 8.58 -8.02
N PRO A 121 -1.68 9.03 -8.23
CA PRO A 121 -1.36 10.26 -8.96
C PRO A 121 -1.54 10.00 -10.46
N ILE A 122 -2.78 9.77 -10.86
CA ILE A 122 -3.15 9.47 -12.24
C ILE A 122 -4.02 10.59 -12.79
N LYS A 123 -3.59 11.15 -13.90
CA LYS A 123 -4.34 12.11 -14.70
C LYS A 123 -4.72 11.46 -16.02
N LEU A 124 -5.98 11.00 -16.10
CA LEU A 124 -6.51 10.41 -17.32
C LEU A 124 -6.41 11.40 -18.48
N SER A 125 -5.64 11.03 -19.49
CA SER A 125 -5.47 11.78 -20.74
C SER A 125 -5.39 10.80 -21.91
N LEU A 126 -5.96 11.18 -23.05
CA LEU A 126 -5.84 10.40 -24.29
C LEU A 126 -4.52 10.63 -25.02
N THR A 127 -3.80 11.70 -24.66
CA THR A 127 -2.61 12.16 -25.40
C THR A 127 -1.33 12.08 -24.58
N ASN A 128 -1.44 11.97 -23.26
CA ASN A 128 -0.31 12.02 -22.34
C ASN A 128 -0.25 10.75 -21.51
N ALA A 129 0.94 10.45 -20.99
CA ALA A 129 1.10 9.38 -20.01
C ALA A 129 0.13 9.61 -18.83
N PRO A 130 -0.54 8.55 -18.36
CA PRO A 130 -1.58 8.67 -17.33
C PRO A 130 -0.98 9.05 -15.96
N TRP A 131 0.32 8.85 -15.74
CA TRP A 131 0.99 9.15 -14.49
C TRP A 131 1.30 10.65 -14.37
N GLU A 132 0.82 11.25 -13.28
CA GLU A 132 1.15 12.61 -12.89
C GLU A 132 2.44 12.58 -12.06
N ARG A 133 3.47 13.26 -12.57
CA ARG A 133 4.74 13.39 -11.85
C ARG A 133 4.52 14.19 -10.58
N ILE A 134 4.95 13.61 -9.47
CA ILE A 134 4.91 14.28 -8.17
C ILE A 134 6.19 15.08 -8.01
N ASN A 135 6.05 16.39 -7.82
CA ASN A 135 7.18 17.24 -7.51
C ASN A 135 7.56 17.06 -6.03
N LEU A 136 8.81 16.66 -5.79
CA LEU A 136 9.31 16.37 -4.45
C LEU A 136 9.26 17.58 -3.51
N SER A 137 9.43 18.81 -4.05
CA SER A 137 9.35 20.03 -3.23
C SER A 137 7.96 20.25 -2.65
N ASP A 138 6.93 19.79 -3.35
CA ASP A 138 5.55 19.99 -2.93
C ASP A 138 5.20 19.05 -1.77
N LEU A 139 5.98 17.97 -1.57
CA LEU A 139 5.78 16.99 -0.51
C LEU A 139 6.24 17.46 0.86
N SER A 140 7.31 18.25 0.94
CA SER A 140 7.82 18.76 2.22
C SER A 140 6.87 19.76 2.89
N GLU A 141 6.06 20.45 2.09
CA GLU A 141 5.08 21.42 2.57
C GLU A 141 3.66 20.82 2.70
N ALA A 142 3.45 19.60 2.18
CA ALA A 142 2.15 18.96 2.17
C ALA A 142 1.84 18.24 3.50
N ASP A 143 0.55 18.21 3.85
CA ASP A 143 0.04 17.34 4.90
C ASP A 143 0.12 15.88 4.41
N CYS A 144 1.05 15.11 4.99
CA CYS A 144 1.25 13.71 4.68
C CYS A 144 0.84 12.80 5.85
N ARG A 145 0.46 11.57 5.52
CA ARG A 145 0.11 10.52 6.47
C ARG A 145 0.46 9.15 5.91
N ILE A 146 0.53 8.20 6.83
CA ILE A 146 0.62 6.78 6.55
C ILE A 146 -0.67 6.11 7.04
N THR A 147 -1.17 5.14 6.28
CA THR A 147 -2.37 4.37 6.64
C THR A 147 -2.10 2.89 6.46
N GLY A 148 -2.22 2.11 7.53
CA GLY A 148 -1.81 0.69 7.58
C GLY A 148 -2.66 -0.16 8.50
N PHE A 149 -2.16 -1.35 8.82
CA PHE A 149 -2.76 -2.22 9.82
C PHE A 149 -2.04 -2.05 11.15
N GLU A 150 -2.77 -2.12 12.26
CA GLU A 150 -2.16 -2.13 13.58
C GLU A 150 -1.29 -3.37 13.74
N THR A 151 -0.02 -3.15 14.04
CA THR A 151 0.94 -4.18 14.42
C THR A 151 0.88 -4.35 15.94
N VAL A 152 0.57 -5.56 16.41
CA VAL A 152 0.54 -5.83 17.86
C VAL A 152 2.00 -5.97 18.34
N ASN A 153 2.36 -5.09 19.27
CA ASN A 153 3.66 -4.94 19.92
C ASN A 153 4.54 -6.21 19.98
N GLY A 154 5.78 -6.03 19.50
CA GLY A 154 6.98 -6.50 20.20
C GLY A 154 7.37 -7.96 20.01
N LYS A 155 8.53 -8.18 19.39
CA LYS A 155 9.25 -9.45 19.28
C LYS A 155 8.57 -10.50 18.42
N THR A 156 8.68 -10.40 17.11
CA THR A 156 8.77 -11.62 16.33
C THR A 156 9.70 -11.41 15.15
N GLN A 157 10.91 -11.95 15.28
CA GLN A 157 11.54 -12.60 14.15
C GLN A 157 10.49 -13.48 13.46
N LEU A 158 10.31 -13.26 12.16
CA LEU A 158 9.29 -13.85 11.29
C LEU A 158 9.15 -15.37 11.55
N THR A 159 8.20 -15.73 12.40
CA THR A 159 7.85 -17.11 12.79
C THR A 159 6.39 -17.33 12.41
N LEU A 160 5.96 -18.58 12.18
CA LEU A 160 4.60 -18.91 11.74
C LEU A 160 3.49 -18.26 12.60
N VAL A 161 3.78 -17.99 13.88
CA VAL A 161 2.88 -17.32 14.83
C VAL A 161 2.66 -15.83 14.50
N SER A 162 3.68 -15.12 14.04
CA SER A 162 3.54 -13.68 13.68
C SER A 162 2.69 -13.48 12.43
N VAL A 163 2.80 -14.39 11.46
CA VAL A 163 1.99 -14.38 10.24
C VAL A 163 0.52 -14.69 10.54
N ALA A 164 0.25 -15.62 11.47
CA ALA A 164 -1.11 -15.92 11.91
C ALA A 164 -1.79 -14.68 12.54
N ASN A 165 -1.07 -13.98 13.42
CA ASN A 165 -1.53 -12.72 14.03
C ASN A 165 -1.75 -11.64 12.97
N PHE A 166 -0.78 -11.40 12.09
CA PHE A 166 -0.93 -10.44 11.00
C PHE A 166 -2.12 -10.80 10.09
N SER A 167 -2.37 -12.08 9.80
CA SER A 167 -3.48 -12.49 8.95
C SER A 167 -4.88 -12.29 9.55
N SER A 168 -4.97 -12.10 10.87
CA SER A 168 -6.22 -12.10 11.64
C SER A 168 -6.55 -10.77 12.33
N ILE A 169 -5.55 -9.95 12.61
CA ILE A 169 -5.73 -8.60 13.16
C ILE A 169 -6.01 -7.67 12.00
N HIS A 170 -7.17 -7.02 11.97
CA HIS A 170 -7.55 -6.14 10.87
C HIS A 170 -7.81 -4.70 11.29
N ALA A 171 -7.47 -4.35 12.53
CA ALA A 171 -7.50 -2.96 12.98
C ALA A 171 -6.55 -2.13 12.12
N THR A 172 -6.97 -0.92 11.78
CA THR A 172 -6.25 -0.03 10.86
C THR A 172 -5.70 1.16 11.63
N MET A 173 -4.42 1.47 11.40
CA MET A 173 -3.76 2.64 11.96
C MET A 173 -3.64 3.76 10.94
N ARG A 174 -3.57 5.00 11.44
CA ARG A 174 -3.31 6.17 10.61
C ARG A 174 -2.52 7.20 11.40
N THR A 175 -1.38 7.60 10.86
CA THR A 175 -0.44 8.46 11.58
C THR A 175 0.00 9.62 10.68
N PRO A 176 -0.08 10.87 11.15
CA PRO A 176 0.48 12.01 10.42
C PRO A 176 2.00 11.90 10.40
N VAL A 177 2.61 12.34 9.30
CA VAL A 177 4.06 12.23 9.14
C VAL A 177 4.63 13.47 8.49
N HIS A 178 5.90 13.76 8.80
CA HIS A 178 6.66 14.81 8.16
C HIS A 178 7.61 14.21 7.14
N VAL A 179 7.52 14.70 5.89
CA VAL A 179 8.39 14.25 4.82
C VAL A 179 9.69 15.05 4.86
N LEU A 180 10.78 14.36 5.12
CA LEU A 180 12.15 14.88 5.05
C LEU A 180 12.80 14.39 3.75
N LYS A 181 13.48 15.30 3.06
CA LYS A 181 14.22 14.97 1.84
C LYS A 181 15.69 14.72 2.20
N ASP A 182 16.22 13.57 1.80
CA ASP A 182 17.65 13.26 1.86
C ASP A 182 18.13 12.80 0.48
N GLY A 183 18.67 13.74 -0.30
CA GLY A 183 19.03 13.51 -1.71
C GLY A 183 17.82 13.11 -2.55
N ASP A 184 17.90 11.94 -3.21
CA ASP A 184 16.83 11.34 -4.01
C ASP A 184 15.92 10.41 -3.20
N THR A 185 16.18 10.27 -1.90
CA THR A 185 15.41 9.42 -1.00
C THR A 185 14.48 10.27 -0.15
N LEU A 186 13.24 9.81 0.03
CA LEU A 186 12.35 10.36 1.04
C LEU A 186 12.47 9.57 2.33
N VAL A 187 12.78 10.33 3.38
CA VAL A 187 12.77 9.89 4.75
C VAL A 187 11.53 10.46 5.41
N VAL A 188 10.77 9.62 6.09
CA VAL A 188 9.57 10.07 6.78
C VAL A 188 9.81 10.06 8.28
N ASP A 189 9.65 11.23 8.91
CA ASP A 189 9.74 11.40 10.36
C ASP A 189 8.35 11.22 10.99
N VAL A 190 8.33 10.45 12.08
CA VAL A 190 7.13 10.11 12.84
C VAL A 190 7.31 10.64 14.26
N SER A 191 6.71 11.80 14.52
CA SER A 191 6.95 12.66 15.69
C SER A 191 6.61 12.07 17.07
N SER A 192 6.10 10.82 17.17
CA SER A 192 5.70 10.20 18.43
C SER A 192 6.09 8.71 18.56
N GLY A 193 7.16 8.28 17.88
CA GLY A 193 7.52 6.87 17.76
C GLY A 193 6.83 6.21 16.58
N SER A 194 7.56 5.34 15.87
CA SER A 194 7.05 4.73 14.63
C SER A 194 6.05 3.63 14.94
N PRO A 195 4.79 3.73 14.51
CA PRO A 195 3.86 2.62 14.52
C PRO A 195 4.13 1.65 13.34
N VAL A 196 5.09 1.98 12.48
CA VAL A 196 5.44 1.22 11.28
C VAL A 196 6.55 0.25 11.59
N CYS A 197 6.31 -1.01 11.24
CA CYS A 197 7.20 -2.15 11.39
C CYS A 197 7.61 -2.73 10.03
N TRP A 198 8.44 -3.77 10.03
CA TRP A 198 8.89 -4.42 8.79
C TRP A 198 7.76 -5.22 8.10
N ASP A 199 6.71 -5.63 8.82
CA ASP A 199 5.50 -6.25 8.26
C ASP A 199 4.56 -5.24 7.56
N ASP A 200 4.89 -3.94 7.66
CA ASP A 200 4.22 -2.88 6.92
C ASP A 200 4.85 -2.59 5.56
N LEU A 201 5.85 -3.34 5.10
CA LEU A 201 6.39 -3.15 3.74
C LEU A 201 5.25 -3.08 2.70
N GLY A 202 5.34 -2.11 1.79
CA GLY A 202 4.26 -1.76 0.87
C GLY A 202 3.16 -0.85 1.45
N LEU A 203 3.34 -0.29 2.65
CA LEU A 203 2.48 0.74 3.22
C LEU A 203 2.40 1.97 2.31
N PRO A 204 1.21 2.52 2.00
CA PRO A 204 1.10 3.72 1.20
C PRO A 204 1.49 4.99 1.99
N LEU A 205 2.33 5.84 1.39
CA LEU A 205 2.49 7.24 1.80
C LEU A 205 1.45 8.09 1.09
N GLU A 206 0.63 8.82 1.84
CA GLU A 206 -0.50 9.58 1.33
C GLU A 206 -0.32 11.06 1.67
N CYS A 207 -0.34 11.93 0.67
CA CYS A 207 -0.17 13.36 0.85
C CYS A 207 -1.33 14.16 0.24
N LEU A 208 -1.64 15.30 0.85
CA LEU A 208 -2.66 16.23 0.37
C LEU A 208 -2.05 17.23 -0.63
N LEU A 209 -1.92 16.83 -1.89
CA LEU A 209 -1.28 17.65 -2.94
C LEU A 209 -2.19 18.73 -3.53
N ASP A 210 -3.51 18.52 -3.47
CA ASP A 210 -4.49 19.45 -4.02
C ASP A 210 -5.81 19.40 -3.22
N LYS A 211 -6.80 20.17 -3.70
CA LYS A 211 -8.14 20.21 -3.08
C LYS A 211 -8.99 18.95 -3.33
N ARG A 212 -8.51 17.99 -4.13
CA ARG A 212 -9.27 16.79 -4.56
C ARG A 212 -9.16 15.65 -3.54
N GLY A 213 -8.14 15.64 -2.68
CA GLY A 213 -8.03 14.71 -1.58
C GLY A 213 -6.65 14.09 -1.42
N TRP A 214 -6.58 13.03 -0.63
CA TRP A 214 -5.34 12.30 -0.34
C TRP A 214 -4.84 11.59 -1.60
N THR A 215 -3.55 11.70 -1.90
CA THR A 215 -2.91 11.06 -3.03
C THR A 215 -1.81 10.14 -2.53
N GLN A 216 -1.83 8.87 -2.90
CA GLN A 216 -0.76 7.93 -2.62
C GLN A 216 0.46 8.31 -3.47
N VAL A 217 1.50 8.83 -2.84
CA VAL A 217 2.69 9.32 -3.53
C VAL A 217 3.79 8.27 -3.60
N GLY A 218 3.71 7.24 -2.75
CA GLY A 218 4.71 6.18 -2.71
C GLY A 218 4.33 5.00 -1.83
N LEU A 219 5.28 4.09 -1.67
CA LEU A 219 5.17 2.86 -0.89
C LEU A 219 6.38 2.67 0.02
N LEU A 220 6.14 2.15 1.21
CA LEU A 220 7.19 1.81 2.16
C LEU A 220 8.08 0.72 1.56
N HIS A 221 9.36 1.02 1.40
CA HIS A 221 10.33 0.10 0.82
C HIS A 221 11.26 -0.53 1.87
N SER A 222 11.65 0.25 2.87
CA SER A 222 12.50 -0.25 3.95
C SER A 222 12.37 0.60 5.20
N VAL A 223 12.60 -0.08 6.31
CA VAL A 223 12.59 0.46 7.66
C VAL A 223 14.02 0.24 8.18
N THR A 224 14.79 1.31 8.37
CA THR A 224 16.20 1.23 8.82
C THR A 224 16.39 2.00 10.11
N ARG A 225 17.20 1.49 11.04
CA ARG A 225 17.57 2.25 12.25
C ARG A 225 18.72 3.21 11.97
N VAL A 226 18.75 4.35 12.67
CA VAL A 226 20.00 5.07 12.91
C VAL A 226 20.87 4.16 13.76
N ILE A 227 21.88 3.55 13.14
CA ILE A 227 22.99 2.93 13.85
C ILE A 227 24.16 3.88 13.63
N ASP A 228 24.90 4.22 14.69
CA ASP A 228 26.12 5.05 14.61
C ASP A 228 27.24 4.43 13.72
N ASP A 229 26.97 3.32 13.03
CA ASP A 229 27.87 2.61 12.14
C ASP A 229 27.19 2.31 10.77
N PRO A 230 27.57 3.00 9.69
CA PRO A 230 26.95 2.89 8.36
C PRO A 230 27.17 1.55 7.66
N ASN A 231 27.96 0.62 8.23
CA ASN A 231 28.28 -0.66 7.62
C ASN A 231 27.49 -1.85 8.17
N ASN A 232 26.61 -1.65 9.15
CA ASN A 232 25.92 -2.76 9.82
C ASN A 232 24.39 -2.64 9.70
N PHE A 233 23.85 -2.93 8.52
CA PHE A 233 22.41 -2.98 8.29
C PHE A 233 21.80 -4.23 8.94
N THR A 234 21.16 -4.07 10.10
CA THR A 234 20.37 -5.14 10.74
C THR A 234 18.87 -4.88 10.59
N LEU A 235 18.13 -5.89 10.13
CA LEU A 235 16.65 -5.89 10.12
C LEU A 235 16.15 -5.80 11.57
N SER A 236 15.55 -4.68 11.94
CA SER A 236 15.25 -4.39 13.34
C SER A 236 13.82 -4.70 13.77
N GLU A 237 13.68 -5.15 15.02
CA GLU A 237 12.40 -5.21 15.74
C GLU A 237 11.83 -3.81 16.02
N CYS A 238 10.51 -3.70 16.19
CA CYS A 238 9.75 -2.45 16.28
C CYS A 238 10.00 -1.57 17.52
N ASP A 239 10.97 -1.91 18.37
CA ASP A 239 11.16 -1.21 19.64
C ASP A 239 12.03 0.06 19.48
N ASN A 240 11.37 1.22 19.61
CA ASN A 240 11.81 2.53 20.12
C ASN A 240 13.05 3.25 19.56
N ALA A 241 13.74 2.75 18.54
CA ALA A 241 14.83 3.51 17.94
C ALA A 241 14.34 4.54 16.91
N ALA A 242 15.14 5.58 16.65
CA ALA A 242 14.95 6.45 15.50
C ALA A 242 15.03 5.60 14.23
N VAL A 243 13.90 5.45 13.55
CA VAL A 243 13.75 4.67 12.34
C VAL A 243 13.63 5.63 11.17
N TYR A 244 14.56 5.52 10.21
CA TYR A 244 14.35 6.07 8.89
C TYR A 244 13.42 5.15 8.12
N ILE A 245 12.26 5.71 7.76
CA ILE A 245 11.25 5.05 6.96
C ILE A 245 11.46 5.51 5.52
N LEU A 246 11.99 4.64 4.68
CA LEU A 246 12.28 4.93 3.29
C LEU A 246 11.08 4.61 2.42
N TYR A 247 10.58 5.64 1.73
CA TYR A 247 9.54 5.49 0.74
C TYR A 247 10.10 5.56 -0.66
N ILE A 248 9.55 4.72 -1.52
CA ILE A 248 9.75 4.86 -2.96
C ILE A 248 8.55 5.58 -3.51
N LEU A 249 8.84 6.71 -4.14
CA LEU A 249 7.85 7.55 -4.76
C LEU A 249 7.54 7.10 -6.18
N PHE A 250 6.36 7.48 -6.64
CA PHE A 250 6.00 7.44 -8.05
C PHE A 250 6.58 8.67 -8.78
N SER A 251 7.90 8.88 -8.63
CA SER A 251 8.69 9.90 -9.34
C SER A 251 9.79 9.21 -10.14
N ASP A 252 10.11 9.75 -11.31
CA ASP A 252 11.29 9.33 -12.09
C ASP A 252 12.57 9.69 -11.32
#